data_AF-B4FVG4-F1
#
_entry.id   AF-B4FVG4-F1
#
_cell.length_a   1.000
_cell.length_b   1.000
_cell.length_c   1.000
_cell.angle_alpha   90.00
_cell.angle_beta   90.00
_cell.angle_gamma   90.00
#
_symmetry.space_group_name_H-M   'P 1'
#
loop_
_entity.id
_entity.type
_entity.pdbx_description
1 polymer ?
#
loop_
_entity_poly.entity_id
_entity_poly.type
_entity_poly.pdbx_seq_one_letter_code
_entity_poly.pdbx_strand_id
1 'polypeptide(L)'
;MVSEAQRQAAAQSSSSSFRMPRFEVRDLESLEGRYDVVVCLDVLIHYPREEARAMIRHLASLADKRLLISFAPRTLYFDFLKRVGELFPGPSKATRAYLHAEADIEDALRQAGWRVANRGFISTQFYFAKLFDAVPVGSST
;
A
#
# COMPACT_ATOMS: atom_id res chain seq x y z
N MET A 1 10.69 4.27 14.63
CA MET A 1 9.32 3.91 14.21
C MET A 1 8.75 2.77 15.06
N VAL A 2 9.44 1.64 15.25
CA VAL A 2 8.93 0.50 16.05
C VAL A 2 8.47 0.88 17.46
N SER A 3 9.29 1.62 18.22
CA SER A 3 8.92 2.04 19.57
C SER A 3 7.69 2.94 19.61
N GLU A 4 7.46 3.74 18.55
CA GLU A 4 6.27 4.59 18.45
C GLU A 4 5.03 3.76 18.13
N ALA A 5 5.13 2.81 17.19
CA ALA A 5 4.03 1.90 16.87
C ALA A 5 3.61 1.05 18.08
N GLN A 6 4.58 0.58 18.88
CA GLN A 6 4.32 -0.12 20.13
C GLN A 6 3.59 0.77 21.16
N ARG A 7 4.03 2.02 21.32
CA ARG A 7 3.37 2.98 22.21
C ARG A 7 1.92 3.24 21.80
N GLN A 8 1.68 3.48 20.51
CA GLN A 8 0.34 3.74 20.00
C GLN A 8 -0.58 2.52 20.14
N ALA A 9 -0.09 1.32 19.83
CA ALA A 9 -0.85 0.09 20.02
C ALA A 9 -1.22 -0.12 21.51
N ALA A 10 -0.27 0.08 22.42
CA ALA A 10 -0.51 -0.03 23.86
C ALA A 10 -1.55 0.99 24.35
N ALA A 11 -1.50 2.24 23.86
CA ALA A 11 -2.46 3.28 24.22
C ALA A 11 -3.90 2.97 23.75
N GLN A 12 -4.05 2.22 22.66
CA GLN A 12 -5.36 1.80 22.13
C GLN A 12 -5.82 0.44 22.67
N SER A 13 -4.99 -0.24 23.47
CA SER A 13 -5.27 -1.56 24.04
C SER A 13 -6.23 -1.46 25.22
N SER A 14 -7.51 -1.19 24.98
CA SER A 14 -8.54 -1.10 26.02
C SER A 14 -9.36 -2.39 26.21
N SER A 15 -9.22 -3.38 25.32
CA SER A 15 -9.98 -4.64 25.39
C SER A 15 -9.12 -5.80 25.92
N SER A 16 -9.76 -6.69 26.67
CA SER A 16 -9.16 -7.94 27.16
C SER A 16 -8.81 -8.94 26.04
N SER A 17 -9.37 -8.75 24.85
CA SER A 17 -9.13 -9.57 23.66
C SER A 17 -8.02 -9.03 22.75
N PHE A 18 -7.49 -7.84 23.02
CA PHE A 18 -6.47 -7.23 22.19
C PHE A 18 -5.13 -7.94 22.37
N ARG A 19 -4.65 -8.58 21.30
CA ARG A 19 -3.32 -9.18 21.27
C ARG A 19 -2.34 -8.20 20.65
N MET A 20 -1.30 -7.83 21.39
CA MET A 20 -0.24 -6.94 20.91
C MET A 20 0.38 -7.47 19.61
N PRO A 21 0.44 -6.65 18.55
CA PRO A 21 1.17 -7.00 17.34
C PRO A 21 2.68 -7.14 17.62
N ARG A 22 3.33 -8.01 16.86
CA ARG A 22 4.80 -8.05 16.81
C ARG A 22 5.27 -7.02 15.80
N PHE A 23 6.16 -6.13 16.23
CA PHE A 23 6.72 -5.08 15.39
C PHE A 23 8.19 -5.38 15.12
N GLU A 24 8.61 -5.27 13.86
CA GLU A 24 9.98 -5.52 13.43
C GLU A 24 10.45 -4.41 12.48
N VAL A 25 11.76 -4.16 12.49
CA VAL A 25 12.39 -3.39 11.43
C VAL A 25 12.84 -4.39 10.37
N ARG A 26 12.20 -4.35 9.20
CA ARG A 26 12.55 -5.16 8.04
C ARG A 26 12.28 -4.42 6.74
N ASP A 27 12.98 -4.83 5.70
CA ASP A 27 12.66 -4.44 4.34
C ASP A 27 11.50 -5.28 3.82
N LEU A 28 10.61 -4.67 3.05
CA LEU A 28 9.42 -5.35 2.52
C LEU A 28 9.81 -6.57 1.67
N GLU A 29 10.89 -6.47 0.90
CA GLU A 29 11.40 -7.53 0.02
C GLU A 29 12.03 -8.71 0.79
N SER A 30 12.33 -8.51 2.08
CA SER A 30 12.92 -9.51 2.98
C SER A 30 11.89 -10.22 3.87
N LEU A 31 10.60 -9.94 3.64
CA LEU A 31 9.53 -10.56 4.42
C LEU A 31 9.36 -12.02 4.02
N GLU A 32 9.07 -12.84 5.01
CA GLU A 32 8.93 -14.28 4.85
C GLU A 32 7.70 -14.78 5.61
N GLY A 33 7.24 -15.98 5.27
CA GLY A 33 6.10 -16.64 5.91
C GLY A 33 4.84 -16.64 5.06
N ARG A 34 3.73 -17.03 5.69
CA ARG A 34 2.39 -17.04 5.08
C ARG A 34 1.38 -16.48 6.08
N TYR A 35 0.48 -15.66 5.57
CA TYR A 35 -0.52 -14.96 6.35
C TYR A 35 -1.87 -15.03 5.65
N ASP A 36 -2.95 -15.20 6.42
CA ASP A 36 -4.31 -15.15 5.87
C ASP A 36 -4.55 -13.84 5.09
N VAL A 37 -4.11 -12.72 5.67
CA VAL A 37 -4.29 -11.39 5.12
C VAL A 37 -2.96 -10.62 5.18
N VAL A 38 -2.56 -10.06 4.06
CA VAL A 38 -1.44 -9.12 3.96
C VAL A 38 -1.98 -7.73 3.65
N VAL A 39 -1.43 -6.71 4.31
CA VAL A 39 -1.89 -5.33 4.20
C VAL A 39 -0.68 -4.42 3.94
N CYS A 40 -0.76 -3.61 2.89
CA CYS A 40 0.28 -2.65 2.50
C CYS A 40 -0.36 -1.31 2.13
N LEU A 41 -0.38 -0.38 3.09
CA LEU A 41 -1.05 0.91 2.95
C LEU A 41 -0.03 2.05 2.81
N ASP A 42 -0.19 2.85 1.77
CA ASP A 42 0.54 4.09 1.48
C ASP A 42 2.05 3.91 1.38
N VAL A 43 2.51 2.67 1.15
CA VAL A 43 3.93 2.36 0.94
C VAL A 43 4.32 2.56 -0.52
N LEU A 44 3.47 2.14 -1.47
CA LEU A 44 3.82 2.12 -2.90
C LEU A 44 4.10 3.50 -3.49
N ILE A 45 3.61 4.58 -2.87
CA ILE A 45 3.89 5.96 -3.29
C ILE A 45 5.39 6.31 -3.29
N HIS A 46 6.21 5.56 -2.54
CA HIS A 46 7.65 5.79 -2.44
C HIS A 46 8.48 5.06 -3.51
N TYR A 47 7.87 4.16 -4.27
CA TYR A 47 8.58 3.28 -5.19
C TYR A 47 8.11 3.50 -6.64
N PRO A 48 9.02 3.52 -7.63
CA PRO A 48 8.65 3.58 -9.03
C PRO A 48 7.89 2.33 -9.46
N ARG A 49 7.26 2.41 -10.64
CA ARG A 49 6.36 1.39 -11.18
C ARG A 49 6.92 -0.04 -11.11
N GLU A 50 8.14 -0.27 -11.57
CA GLU A 50 8.70 -1.63 -11.65
C GLU A 50 9.00 -2.22 -10.27
N GLU A 51 9.50 -1.41 -9.35
CA GLU A 51 9.71 -1.79 -7.95
C GLU A 51 8.37 -2.08 -7.27
N ALA A 52 7.37 -1.21 -7.44
CA ALA A 52 6.01 -1.44 -6.93
C ALA A 52 5.40 -2.74 -7.46
N ARG A 53 5.57 -3.07 -8.75
CA ARG A 53 5.13 -4.35 -9.33
C ARG A 53 5.84 -5.54 -8.69
N ALA A 54 7.15 -5.44 -8.43
CA ALA A 54 7.90 -6.49 -7.75
C ALA A 54 7.42 -6.68 -6.31
N MET A 55 7.21 -5.58 -5.57
CA MET A 55 6.67 -5.58 -4.21
C MET A 55 5.28 -6.23 -4.15
N ILE A 56 4.38 -5.89 -5.08
CA ILE A 56 3.04 -6.50 -5.14
C ILE A 56 3.12 -8.01 -5.32
N ARG A 57 3.98 -8.49 -6.23
CA ARG A 57 4.17 -9.94 -6.45
C ARG A 57 4.71 -10.63 -5.19
N HIS A 58 5.68 -10.02 -4.51
CA HIS A 58 6.22 -10.56 -3.28
C HIS A 58 5.16 -10.62 -2.18
N LEU A 59 4.44 -9.51 -1.92
CA LEU A 59 3.35 -9.48 -0.92
C LEU A 59 2.23 -10.47 -1.23
N ALA A 60 1.87 -10.62 -2.50
CA ALA A 60 0.89 -11.61 -2.96
C ALA A 60 1.34 -13.05 -2.68
N SER A 61 2.66 -13.32 -2.70
CA SER A 61 3.20 -14.64 -2.37
C SER A 61 3.14 -14.97 -0.87
N LEU A 62 3.06 -13.94 -0.02
CA LEU A 62 2.96 -14.06 1.44
C LEU A 62 1.49 -14.19 1.92
N ALA A 63 0.52 -13.92 1.05
CA ALA A 63 -0.91 -13.88 1.38
C ALA A 63 -1.63 -15.18 0.96
N ASP A 64 -2.52 -15.68 1.81
CA ASP A 64 -3.31 -16.88 1.52
C ASP A 64 -4.74 -16.56 1.04
N LYS A 65 -5.39 -15.57 1.65
CA LYS A 65 -6.81 -15.27 1.39
C LYS A 65 -7.05 -13.88 0.83
N ARG A 66 -6.30 -12.88 1.33
CA ARG A 66 -6.56 -11.48 0.98
C ARG A 66 -5.31 -10.62 0.98
N LEU A 67 -5.23 -9.72 0.02
CA LEU A 67 -4.18 -8.70 -0.09
C LEU A 67 -4.84 -7.32 -0.20
N LEU A 68 -4.66 -6.48 0.81
CA LEU A 68 -5.14 -5.10 0.84
C LEU A 68 -3.97 -4.17 0.50
N ILE A 69 -4.09 -3.43 -0.60
CA ILE A 69 -3.06 -2.48 -1.05
C ILE A 69 -3.69 -1.12 -1.29
N SER A 70 -3.04 -0.06 -0.81
CA SER A 70 -3.34 1.31 -1.27
C SER A 70 -2.19 1.94 -2.06
N PHE A 71 -2.56 2.86 -2.95
CA PHE A 71 -1.63 3.62 -3.77
C PHE A 71 -2.21 4.99 -4.13
N ALA A 72 -1.32 5.96 -4.34
CA ALA A 72 -1.69 7.24 -4.90
C ALA A 72 -2.01 7.07 -6.40
N PRO A 73 -3.27 7.27 -6.83
CA PRO A 73 -3.65 7.04 -8.21
C PRO A 73 -3.02 8.08 -9.14
N ARG A 74 -2.58 7.67 -10.33
CA ARG A 74 -2.18 8.61 -11.39
C ARG A 74 -3.41 9.19 -12.07
N THR A 75 -3.61 10.49 -11.95
CA THR A 75 -4.63 11.24 -12.70
C THR A 75 -4.02 12.51 -13.30
N LEU A 76 -4.63 13.03 -14.38
CA LEU A 76 -4.18 14.27 -15.01
C LEU A 76 -4.15 15.46 -14.04
N TYR A 77 -5.09 15.50 -13.09
CA TYR A 77 -5.14 16.53 -12.04
C TYR A 77 -3.93 16.45 -11.10
N PHE A 78 -3.51 15.23 -10.73
CA PHE A 78 -2.35 15.04 -9.85
C PHE A 78 -1.03 15.28 -10.57
N ASP A 79 -0.94 14.96 -11.87
CA ASP A 79 0.22 15.33 -12.67
C ASP A 79 0.36 16.86 -12.77
N PHE A 80 -0.76 17.58 -12.85
CA PHE A 80 -0.75 19.05 -12.81
C PHE A 80 -0.33 19.60 -11.44
N LEU A 81 -0.93 19.13 -10.34
CA LEU A 81 -0.54 19.55 -8.99
C LEU A 81 0.93 19.25 -8.68
N LYS A 82 1.42 18.09 -9.11
CA LYS A 82 2.83 17.71 -8.96
C LYS A 82 3.74 18.66 -9.73
N ARG A 83 3.41 18.99 -10.99
CA ARG A 83 4.16 19.97 -11.79
C ARG A 83 4.18 21.34 -11.11
N VAL A 84 3.05 21.80 -10.59
CA VAL A 84 2.99 23.07 -9.83
C VAL A 84 3.90 23.00 -8.59
N GLY A 85 3.88 21.89 -7.85
CA GLY A 85 4.74 21.67 -6.68
C GLY A 85 6.25 21.58 -7.00
N GLU A 86 6.62 20.99 -8.14
CA GLU A 86 8.02 20.87 -8.60
C GLU A 86 8.62 22.20 -9.05
N LEU A 87 7.79 23.18 -9.41
CA LEU A 87 8.21 24.53 -9.82
C LEU A 87 8.58 25.44 -8.63
N PHE A 88 8.36 25.01 -7.38
CA PHE A 88 8.80 25.76 -6.19
C PHE A 88 10.22 25.34 -5.74
N PRO A 89 11.20 26.25 -5.73
CA PRO A 89 12.56 25.95 -5.28
C PRO A 89 12.64 25.87 -3.75
N GLY A 90 13.48 24.98 -3.22
CA GLY A 90 13.83 24.90 -1.79
C GLY A 90 13.46 23.55 -1.12
N PRO A 91 13.59 23.44 0.21
CA PRO A 91 13.17 22.27 1.00
C PRO A 91 11.66 21.95 0.89
N SER A 92 10.91 22.81 0.18
CA SER A 92 9.52 22.63 -0.26
C SER A 92 9.36 21.77 -1.51
N LYS A 93 10.46 21.27 -2.12
CA LYS A 93 10.39 20.26 -3.18
C LYS A 93 9.60 19.07 -2.67
N ALA A 94 8.55 18.69 -3.40
CA ALA A 94 7.78 17.49 -3.09
C ALA A 94 8.73 16.29 -2.94
N THR A 95 8.65 15.59 -1.81
CA THR A 95 9.23 14.26 -1.65
C THR A 95 8.86 13.44 -2.87
N ARG A 96 9.81 12.68 -3.43
CA ARG A 96 9.63 11.92 -4.66
C ARG A 96 8.47 10.93 -4.51
N ALA A 97 7.28 11.36 -4.91
CA ALA A 97 6.05 10.61 -4.87
C ALA A 97 5.76 10.05 -6.25
N TYR A 98 5.56 8.74 -6.30
CA TYR A 98 5.21 8.00 -7.51
C TYR A 98 3.71 7.74 -7.51
N LEU A 99 3.07 8.20 -8.58
CA LEU A 99 1.66 7.93 -8.84
C LEU A 99 1.55 6.68 -9.70
N HIS A 100 0.62 5.81 -9.33
CA HIS A 100 0.41 4.51 -9.99
C HIS A 100 -0.93 4.48 -10.72
N ALA A 101 -0.92 4.02 -11.96
CA ALA A 101 -2.16 3.77 -12.68
C ALA A 101 -2.82 2.50 -12.13
N GLU A 102 -4.15 2.49 -12.03
CA GLU A 102 -4.89 1.31 -11.56
C GLU A 102 -4.59 0.07 -12.39
N ALA A 103 -4.56 0.22 -13.72
CA ALA A 103 -4.27 -0.88 -14.64
C ALA A 103 -2.91 -1.54 -14.35
N ASP A 104 -1.90 -0.78 -13.92
CA ASP A 104 -0.59 -1.32 -13.59
C ASP A 104 -0.62 -2.18 -12.32
N ILE A 105 -1.38 -1.74 -11.32
CA ILE A 105 -1.58 -2.45 -10.06
C ILE A 105 -2.43 -3.71 -10.30
N GLU A 106 -3.51 -3.60 -11.07
CA GLU A 106 -4.35 -4.75 -11.46
C GLU A 106 -3.57 -5.78 -12.27
N ASP A 107 -2.74 -5.35 -13.21
CA ASP A 107 -1.90 -6.23 -14.00
C ASP A 107 -0.86 -6.95 -13.13
N ALA A 108 -0.26 -6.26 -12.15
CA ALA A 108 0.68 -6.88 -11.21
C ALA A 108 0.00 -7.95 -10.35
N LEU A 109 -1.20 -7.67 -9.84
CA LEU A 109 -2.03 -8.63 -9.11
C LEU A 109 -2.41 -9.83 -9.99
N ARG A 110 -2.86 -9.57 -11.23
CA ARG A 110 -3.24 -10.63 -12.18
C ARG A 110 -2.06 -11.55 -12.49
N GLN A 111 -0.88 -10.98 -12.74
CA GLN A 111 0.35 -11.75 -12.96
C GLN A 111 0.77 -12.58 -11.75
N ALA A 112 0.37 -12.18 -10.54
CA ALA A 112 0.59 -12.94 -9.31
C ALA A 112 -0.49 -14.00 -9.03
N GLY A 113 -1.52 -14.15 -9.88
CA GLY A 113 -2.64 -15.07 -9.64
C GLY A 113 -3.76 -14.50 -8.75
N TRP A 114 -3.86 -13.17 -8.66
CA TRP A 114 -4.85 -12.45 -7.85
C TRP A 114 -5.79 -11.62 -8.72
N ARG A 115 -6.97 -11.30 -8.19
CA ARG A 115 -7.93 -10.37 -8.80
C ARG A 115 -8.44 -9.39 -7.76
N VAL A 116 -8.81 -8.19 -8.20
CA VAL A 116 -9.47 -7.20 -7.34
C VAL A 116 -10.92 -7.63 -7.09
N ALA A 117 -11.27 -7.87 -5.84
CA ALA A 117 -12.64 -8.14 -5.38
C ALA A 117 -13.40 -6.84 -5.11
N ASN A 118 -12.80 -5.90 -4.38
CA ASN A 118 -13.41 -4.61 -4.06
C ASN A 118 -12.43 -3.45 -4.29
N ARG A 119 -12.99 -2.25 -4.53
CA ARG A 119 -12.23 -1.02 -4.71
C ARG A 119 -12.75 0.05 -3.75
N GLY A 120 -11.84 0.78 -3.13
CA GLY A 120 -12.11 1.96 -2.32
C GLY A 120 -11.35 3.17 -2.87
N PHE A 121 -11.84 4.36 -2.56
CA PHE A 121 -11.15 5.61 -2.85
C PHE A 121 -11.33 6.58 -1.70
N ILE A 122 -10.20 7.07 -1.16
CA ILE A 122 -10.15 8.10 -0.15
C ILE A 122 -9.68 9.38 -0.82
N SER A 123 -10.43 10.46 -0.64
CA SER A 123 -10.15 11.77 -1.21
C SER A 123 -10.40 12.84 -0.17
N THR A 124 -9.36 13.63 0.13
CA THR A 124 -9.45 14.86 0.91
C THR A 124 -8.88 16.01 0.09
N GLN A 125 -8.62 17.16 0.72
CA GLN A 125 -8.00 18.30 0.03
C GLN A 125 -6.57 18.00 -0.46
N PHE A 126 -5.81 17.17 0.26
CA PHE A 126 -4.39 16.91 -0.02
C PHE A 126 -3.98 15.44 0.07
N TYR A 127 -4.93 14.53 0.34
CA TYR A 127 -4.67 13.10 0.45
C TYR A 127 -5.61 12.34 -0.46
N PHE A 128 -5.01 11.51 -1.33
CA PHE A 128 -5.73 10.73 -2.33
C PHE A 128 -5.15 9.32 -2.38
N ALA A 129 -5.95 8.32 -2.05
CA ALA A 129 -5.53 6.92 -2.05
C ALA A 129 -6.62 6.04 -2.65
N LYS A 130 -6.26 5.28 -3.68
CA LYS A 130 -7.08 4.12 -4.09
C LYS A 130 -6.69 2.93 -3.26
N LEU A 131 -7.68 2.11 -2.93
CA LEU A 131 -7.52 0.90 -2.14
C LEU A 131 -8.09 -0.28 -2.92
N PHE A 132 -7.28 -1.31 -3.11
CA PHE A 132 -7.71 -2.58 -3.70
C PHE A 132 -7.76 -3.65 -2.61
N ASP A 133 -8.90 -4.32 -2.55
CA ASP A 133 -9.08 -5.59 -1.84
C ASP A 133 -8.98 -6.70 -2.88
N ALA A 134 -7.85 -7.42 -2.87
CA ALA A 134 -7.56 -8.49 -3.80
C ALA A 134 -7.69 -9.87 -3.14
N VAL A 135 -8.18 -10.83 -3.92
CA VAL A 135 -8.32 -12.25 -3.54
C VAL A 135 -7.67 -13.13 -4.62
N PRO A 136 -7.24 -14.36 -4.28
CA PRO A 136 -6.75 -15.30 -5.29
C PRO A 136 -7.83 -15.59 -6.35
N VAL A 137 -7.43 -15.79 -7.61
CA VAL A 137 -8.40 -16.01 -8.71
C VAL A 137 -9.27 -17.25 -8.48
N GLY A 138 -8.74 -18.29 -7.82
CA GLY A 138 -9.46 -19.54 -7.50
C GLY A 138 -10.36 -19.49 -6.25
N SER A 139 -10.45 -18.36 -5.55
CA SER A 139 -11.25 -18.26 -4.33
C SER A 139 -12.73 -18.00 -4.66
N SER A 140 -13.60 -18.91 -4.23
CA SER A 140 -15.05 -18.72 -4.21
C SER A 140 -15.41 -17.61 -3.22
N THR A 141 -16.24 -16.66 -3.67
CA THR A 141 -16.66 -15.46 -2.93
C THR A 141 -17.43 -15.79 -1.65
#